data_AF-A0A9X3K8M1-F1
#
_entry.id   AF-A0A9X3K8M1-F1
#
_cell.length_a   1.000
_cell.length_b   1.000
_cell.length_c   1.000
_cell.angle_alpha   90.00
_cell.angle_beta   90.00
_cell.angle_gamma   90.00
#
_symmetry.space_group_name_H-M   'P 1'
#
loop_
_entity.id
_entity.type
_entity.pdbx_description
1 polymer ?
#
loop_
_entity_poly.entity_id
_entity_poly.type
_entity_poly.pdbx_seq_one_letter_code
_entity_poly.pdbx_strand_id
1 'polypeptide(L)'
;MKRFFTQFFGILAGCLLLNTGFAQLSATESSDANELIELFLNDNGNLTYSNATLIGAEGASGTYMNADFGASEGVILSTGVVVDAAGPNNSMATTTVNGVAGDDDLEQLTDQSTNDAVSLSADFVAEGSNISFSYLFASEDYSAYVCSPFSDVMAVFVDGGEYDNQNIALVPGTDLLVTSNTINSGSIEDNIWSEEGCPEGGLDNSAYYVDNEGGLNHEYNGRTISLEGEFTVTPGESYTIRWVIADGGDALFDSALLLEAGSLSSSDSECTAVGGELTVDGPTTVCKSDGIDDSFTLQVEGAEGENQVFVATFLNG
;
A
#
# COMPACT_ATOMS: atom_id res chain seq x y z
N MET A 1 -76.42 -15.48 -27.03
CA MET A 1 -75.29 -15.80 -27.93
C MET A 1 -74.01 -15.46 -27.19
N LYS A 2 -73.16 -16.47 -26.94
CA LYS A 2 -71.93 -16.40 -26.14
C LYS A 2 -70.94 -15.42 -26.75
N ARG A 3 -70.31 -14.56 -25.94
CA ARG A 3 -69.05 -13.91 -26.28
C ARG A 3 -68.09 -13.99 -25.10
N PHE A 4 -67.08 -14.83 -25.28
CA PHE A 4 -65.90 -14.99 -24.45
C PHE A 4 -65.10 -13.68 -24.44
N PHE A 5 -64.65 -13.24 -23.27
CA PHE A 5 -63.57 -12.27 -23.15
C PHE A 5 -62.42 -12.95 -22.41
N THR A 6 -61.38 -13.27 -23.17
CA THR A 6 -60.17 -13.95 -22.72
C THR A 6 -59.29 -12.95 -21.96
N GLN A 7 -58.93 -13.26 -20.71
CA GLN A 7 -57.94 -12.51 -19.96
C GLN A 7 -56.55 -12.71 -20.59
N PHE A 8 -55.90 -11.61 -20.99
CA PHE A 8 -54.48 -11.60 -21.33
C PHE A 8 -53.70 -11.29 -20.05
N PHE A 9 -53.00 -12.28 -19.51
CA PHE A 9 -52.00 -12.09 -18.46
C PHE A 9 -50.67 -11.81 -19.16
N GLY A 10 -50.32 -10.53 -19.32
CA GLY A 10 -49.00 -10.13 -19.83
C GLY A 10 -47.97 -10.31 -18.71
N ILE A 11 -47.10 -11.30 -18.82
CA ILE A 11 -45.90 -11.40 -17.98
C ILE A 11 -44.92 -10.38 -18.52
N LEU A 12 -44.79 -9.25 -17.84
CA LEU A 12 -43.75 -8.26 -18.07
C LEU A 12 -42.44 -8.83 -17.50
N ALA A 13 -41.63 -9.49 -18.34
CA ALA A 13 -40.27 -9.86 -17.98
C ALA A 13 -39.42 -8.58 -17.92
N GLY A 14 -39.33 -7.98 -16.73
CA GLY A 14 -38.39 -6.91 -16.45
C GLY A 14 -36.98 -7.44 -16.53
N CYS A 15 -36.26 -7.10 -17.60
CA CYS A 15 -34.82 -7.28 -17.66
C CYS A 15 -34.20 -6.30 -16.67
N LEU A 16 -33.86 -6.78 -15.47
CA LEU A 16 -33.04 -6.03 -14.52
C LEU A 16 -31.64 -5.92 -15.14
N LEU A 17 -31.37 -4.79 -15.78
CA LEU A 17 -30.00 -4.39 -16.09
C LEU A 17 -29.32 -4.09 -14.75
N LEU A 18 -28.55 -5.06 -14.26
CA LEU A 18 -27.61 -4.82 -13.18
C LEU A 18 -26.53 -3.92 -13.77
N ASN A 19 -26.66 -2.61 -13.52
CA ASN A 19 -25.60 -1.66 -13.82
C ASN A 19 -24.50 -1.91 -12.79
N THR A 20 -23.49 -2.69 -13.14
CA THR A 20 -22.26 -2.78 -12.36
C THR A 20 -21.49 -1.48 -12.57
N GLY A 21 -21.90 -0.42 -11.87
CA GLY A 21 -21.10 0.78 -11.76
C GLY A 21 -19.90 0.46 -10.87
N PHE A 22 -18.69 0.53 -11.42
CA PHE A 22 -17.51 0.64 -10.59
C PHE A 22 -17.57 1.99 -9.89
N ALA A 23 -17.42 2.01 -8.56
CA ALA A 23 -17.28 3.27 -7.84
C ALA A 23 -15.95 3.91 -8.24
N GLN A 24 -15.94 5.22 -8.44
CA GLN A 24 -14.72 5.97 -8.67
C GLN A 24 -13.95 6.08 -7.36
N LEU A 25 -12.63 6.29 -7.47
CA LEU A 25 -11.83 6.69 -6.33
C LEU A 25 -12.48 7.92 -5.69
N SER A 26 -12.59 7.90 -4.37
CA SER A 26 -13.05 9.04 -3.58
C SER A 26 -11.98 9.35 -2.56
N ALA A 27 -11.52 10.59 -2.52
CA ALA A 27 -10.59 11.06 -1.51
C ALA A 27 -11.29 11.99 -0.53
N THR A 28 -10.84 11.99 0.72
CA THR A 28 -11.28 12.90 1.78
C THR A 28 -10.06 13.48 2.45
N GLU A 29 -9.94 14.81 2.45
CA GLU A 29 -8.84 15.51 3.11
C GLU A 29 -8.78 15.19 4.61
N SER A 30 -7.57 14.98 5.12
CA SER A 30 -7.29 14.93 6.55
C SER A 30 -5.92 15.52 6.82
N SER A 31 -5.85 16.32 7.89
CA SER A 31 -4.61 16.88 8.44
C SER A 31 -4.23 16.23 9.78
N ASP A 32 -4.88 15.14 10.17
CA ASP A 32 -4.60 14.44 11.43
C ASP A 32 -3.63 13.28 11.20
N ALA A 33 -2.36 13.49 11.55
CA ALA A 33 -1.33 12.48 11.39
C ALA A 33 -1.66 11.17 12.14
N ASN A 34 -2.32 11.23 13.31
CA ASN A 34 -2.65 10.01 14.06
C ASN A 34 -3.75 9.23 13.36
N GLU A 35 -4.78 9.91 12.83
CA GLU A 35 -5.83 9.26 12.03
C GLU A 35 -5.25 8.49 10.85
N LEU A 36 -4.30 9.10 10.12
CA LEU A 36 -3.68 8.48 8.96
C LEU A 36 -2.81 7.27 9.35
N ILE A 37 -1.99 7.39 10.40
CA ILE A 37 -1.16 6.27 10.88
C ILE A 37 -2.03 5.13 11.42
N GLU A 38 -3.11 5.43 12.16
CA GLU A 38 -4.04 4.42 12.67
C GLU A 38 -4.75 3.67 11.56
N LEU A 39 -5.18 4.36 10.49
CA LEU A 39 -5.74 3.71 9.31
C LEU A 39 -4.73 2.79 8.62
N PHE A 40 -3.47 3.23 8.55
CA PHE A 40 -2.42 2.46 7.90
C PHE A 40 -2.05 1.18 8.67
N LEU A 41 -2.12 1.22 10.01
CA LEU A 41 -1.89 0.06 10.89
C LEU A 41 -3.09 -0.88 10.99
N ASN A 42 -4.31 -0.32 11.08
CA ASN A 42 -5.58 -1.04 11.30
C ASN A 42 -5.54 -2.06 12.47
N ASP A 43 -4.91 -1.69 13.59
CA ASP A 43 -4.85 -2.47 14.84
C ASP A 43 -4.35 -3.93 14.69
N ASN A 44 -3.35 -4.18 13.84
CA ASN A 44 -2.74 -5.52 13.71
C ASN A 44 -1.97 -6.02 14.95
N GLY A 45 -1.78 -5.17 15.96
CA GLY A 45 -1.38 -5.54 17.33
C GLY A 45 0.08 -5.91 17.52
N ASN A 46 0.92 -5.83 16.47
CA ASN A 46 2.34 -6.20 16.48
C ASN A 46 3.28 -4.98 16.26
N LEU A 47 2.70 -3.79 16.14
CA LEU A 47 3.38 -2.50 15.99
C LEU A 47 2.73 -1.49 16.93
N THR A 48 3.58 -0.71 17.61
CA THR A 48 3.14 0.48 18.33
C THR A 48 3.81 1.70 17.73
N TYR A 49 3.12 2.84 17.74
CA TYR A 49 3.63 4.07 17.18
C TYR A 49 3.55 5.24 18.17
N SER A 50 4.36 6.26 17.94
CA SER A 50 4.29 7.55 18.63
C SER A 50 4.80 8.69 17.74
N ASN A 51 4.63 9.94 18.18
CA ASN A 51 5.14 11.14 17.50
C ASN A 51 4.70 11.29 16.02
N ALA A 52 3.48 10.85 15.70
CA ALA A 52 2.94 11.01 14.36
C ALA A 52 2.93 12.49 13.95
N THR A 53 3.51 12.78 12.78
CA THR A 53 3.68 14.12 12.24
C THR A 53 3.30 14.11 10.76
N LEU A 54 2.62 15.17 10.34
CA LEU A 54 2.23 15.41 8.96
C LEU A 54 2.68 16.82 8.59
N ILE A 55 3.40 16.94 7.48
CA ILE A 55 3.90 18.21 6.93
C ILE A 55 3.46 18.28 5.47
N GLY A 56 2.87 19.39 5.05
CA GLY A 56 2.42 19.60 3.67
C GLY A 56 1.42 20.74 3.59
N ALA A 57 0.91 20.99 2.40
CA ALA A 57 -0.15 21.98 2.18
C ALA A 57 -1.50 21.50 2.72
N GLU A 58 -2.42 22.43 2.96
CA GLU A 58 -3.81 22.09 3.28
C GLU A 58 -4.45 21.36 2.09
N GLY A 59 -5.01 20.18 2.33
CA GLY A 59 -5.60 19.34 1.29
C GLY A 59 -4.64 18.39 0.57
N ALA A 60 -3.33 18.46 0.83
CA ALA A 60 -2.32 17.57 0.24
C ALA A 60 -2.32 16.14 0.82
N SER A 61 -3.08 15.89 1.88
CA SER A 61 -3.16 14.59 2.54
C SER A 61 -4.59 14.22 2.89
N GLY A 62 -4.85 12.92 3.00
CA GLY A 62 -6.15 12.43 3.37
C GLY A 62 -6.29 10.91 3.29
N THR A 63 -7.53 10.47 3.21
CA THR A 63 -7.89 9.06 3.00
C THR A 63 -8.49 8.87 1.62
N TYR A 64 -8.37 7.66 1.06
CA TYR A 64 -9.04 7.28 -0.18
C TYR A 64 -9.90 6.03 0.02
N MET A 65 -10.89 5.85 -0.86
CA MET A 65 -11.67 4.62 -1.01
C MET A 65 -11.97 4.32 -2.47
N ASN A 66 -12.36 3.07 -2.77
CA ASN A 66 -12.79 2.57 -4.08
C ASN A 66 -11.75 2.70 -5.19
N ALA A 67 -10.48 2.71 -4.80
CA ALA A 67 -9.35 2.57 -5.70
C ALA A 67 -9.39 1.23 -6.46
N ASP A 68 -9.10 1.26 -7.77
CA ASP A 68 -9.15 0.07 -8.64
C ASP A 68 -7.86 -0.79 -8.63
N PHE A 69 -6.99 -0.58 -7.65
CA PHE A 69 -5.63 -1.13 -7.60
C PHE A 69 -5.40 -2.20 -6.51
N GLY A 70 -6.45 -2.85 -6.03
CA GLY A 70 -6.36 -3.95 -5.06
C GLY A 70 -6.46 -3.51 -3.60
N ALA A 71 -6.04 -2.29 -3.29
CA ALA A 71 -6.27 -1.63 -2.00
C ALA A 71 -7.56 -0.80 -2.08
N SER A 72 -8.63 -1.26 -1.44
CA SER A 72 -9.94 -0.58 -1.53
C SER A 72 -10.01 0.73 -0.76
N GLU A 73 -9.11 0.95 0.19
CA GLU A 73 -9.01 2.15 1.01
C GLU A 73 -7.61 2.33 1.58
N GLY A 74 -7.27 3.54 2.04
CA GLY A 74 -5.94 3.83 2.56
C GLY A 74 -5.69 5.32 2.77
N VAL A 75 -4.42 5.66 2.97
CA VAL A 75 -3.92 7.03 3.08
C VAL A 75 -3.44 7.50 1.71
N ILE A 76 -3.70 8.76 1.36
CA ILE A 76 -3.18 9.40 0.16
C ILE A 76 -2.41 10.65 0.56
N LEU A 77 -1.21 10.78 0.02
CA LEU A 77 -0.39 11.99 0.03
C LEU A 77 -0.24 12.45 -1.43
N SER A 78 -0.58 13.70 -1.73
CA SER A 78 -0.56 14.26 -3.08
C SER A 78 0.32 15.51 -3.12
N THR A 79 1.08 15.70 -4.18
CA THR A 79 1.79 16.96 -4.42
C THR A 79 0.83 18.09 -4.81
N GLY A 80 -0.40 17.72 -5.23
CA GLY A 80 -1.56 18.60 -5.35
C GLY A 80 -2.52 18.55 -4.17
N VAL A 81 -3.83 18.55 -4.46
CA VAL A 81 -4.88 18.30 -3.46
C VAL A 81 -5.51 16.92 -3.68
N VAL A 82 -5.77 16.20 -2.59
CA VAL A 82 -6.21 14.78 -2.69
C VAL A 82 -7.57 14.63 -3.35
N VAL A 83 -8.44 15.64 -3.26
CA VAL A 83 -9.79 15.60 -3.86
C VAL A 83 -9.78 15.54 -5.39
N ASP A 84 -8.68 15.96 -6.02
CA ASP A 84 -8.50 15.92 -7.48
C ASP A 84 -8.12 14.52 -7.97
N ALA A 85 -7.78 13.57 -7.08
CA ALA A 85 -7.46 12.19 -7.45
C ALA A 85 -8.65 11.40 -8.02
N ALA A 86 -9.89 11.86 -7.78
CA ALA A 86 -11.11 11.19 -8.21
C ALA A 86 -11.30 11.28 -9.73
N GLY A 87 -11.50 10.14 -10.39
CA GLY A 87 -11.71 10.11 -11.84
C GLY A 87 -13.08 10.67 -12.30
N PRO A 88 -13.38 10.61 -13.60
CA PRO A 88 -12.62 9.90 -14.63
C PRO A 88 -11.43 10.73 -15.13
N ASN A 89 -10.29 10.09 -15.42
CA ASN A 89 -9.17 10.72 -16.10
C ASN A 89 -9.62 11.27 -17.46
N ASN A 90 -9.87 12.57 -17.50
CA ASN A 90 -10.34 13.27 -18.70
C ASN A 90 -9.47 14.49 -19.06
N SER A 91 -8.44 14.74 -18.24
CA SER A 91 -7.45 15.78 -18.41
C SER A 91 -6.06 15.15 -18.43
N MET A 92 -5.17 15.62 -19.30
CA MET A 92 -3.78 15.15 -19.33
C MET A 92 -2.90 15.81 -18.26
N ALA A 93 -3.47 16.73 -17.47
CA ALA A 93 -2.74 17.54 -16.48
C ALA A 93 -3.74 18.15 -15.49
N THR A 94 -4.33 17.34 -14.63
CA THR A 94 -5.04 17.88 -13.46
C THR A 94 -4.01 18.26 -12.41
N THR A 95 -3.99 19.54 -12.01
CA THR A 95 -2.95 20.05 -11.10
C THR A 95 -3.47 21.10 -10.14
N THR A 96 -2.94 21.08 -8.91
CA THR A 96 -3.01 22.16 -7.94
C THR A 96 -1.61 22.52 -7.43
N VAL A 97 -1.07 23.64 -7.89
CA VAL A 97 0.19 24.20 -7.36
C VAL A 97 -0.03 24.73 -5.95
N ASN A 98 0.46 24.00 -4.95
CA ASN A 98 0.28 24.33 -3.54
C ASN A 98 1.17 25.52 -3.10
N GLY A 99 2.32 25.70 -3.75
CA GLY A 99 3.27 26.78 -3.46
C GLY A 99 3.97 26.64 -2.10
N VAL A 100 4.10 25.41 -1.60
CA VAL A 100 4.89 25.09 -0.41
C VAL A 100 6.29 24.61 -0.80
N ALA A 101 7.19 24.50 0.18
CA ALA A 101 8.56 24.07 -0.09
C ALA A 101 8.61 22.58 -0.50
N GLY A 102 9.69 22.21 -1.20
CA GLY A 102 10.08 20.82 -1.39
C GLY A 102 10.63 20.16 -0.13
N ASP A 103 11.33 19.04 -0.31
CA ASP A 103 11.96 18.23 0.75
C ASP A 103 13.47 18.07 0.51
N ASP A 104 14.28 18.58 1.45
CA ASP A 104 15.75 18.59 1.33
C ASP A 104 16.36 17.18 1.18
N ASP A 105 15.74 16.14 1.75
CA ASP A 105 16.24 14.77 1.63
C ASP A 105 15.94 14.17 0.26
N LEU A 106 14.78 14.50 -0.32
CA LEU A 106 14.47 14.17 -1.72
C LEU A 106 15.42 14.89 -2.69
N GLU A 107 15.77 16.17 -2.42
CA GLU A 107 16.73 16.91 -3.23
C GLU A 107 18.13 16.27 -3.16
N GLN A 108 18.55 15.81 -1.98
CA GLN A 108 19.82 15.10 -1.81
C GLN A 108 19.81 13.73 -2.49
N LEU A 109 18.67 13.03 -2.48
CA LEU A 109 18.53 11.71 -3.09
C LEU A 109 18.59 11.75 -4.62
N THR A 110 18.12 12.84 -5.23
CA THR A 110 17.92 12.96 -6.68
C THR A 110 18.84 13.96 -7.38
N ASP A 111 19.53 14.83 -6.63
CA ASP A 111 20.21 16.03 -7.14
C ASP A 111 19.26 16.98 -7.92
N GLN A 112 17.95 16.93 -7.63
CA GLN A 112 16.89 17.70 -8.29
C GLN A 112 16.17 18.59 -7.26
N SER A 113 15.83 19.82 -7.63
CA SER A 113 15.00 20.68 -6.76
C SER A 113 13.58 20.13 -6.67
N THR A 114 12.97 20.19 -5.49
CA THR A 114 11.59 19.71 -5.30
C THR A 114 10.63 20.83 -4.88
N ASN A 115 9.33 20.64 -5.15
CA ASN A 115 8.27 21.56 -4.75
C ASN A 115 7.10 20.78 -4.13
N ASP A 116 6.22 21.50 -3.43
CA ASP A 116 4.93 20.98 -2.98
C ASP A 116 5.01 19.64 -2.21
N ALA A 117 6.03 19.51 -1.37
CA ALA A 117 6.28 18.29 -0.62
C ALA A 117 5.21 18.04 0.44
N VAL A 118 4.79 16.78 0.55
CA VAL A 118 3.95 16.28 1.64
C VAL A 118 4.59 15.04 2.25
N SER A 119 4.66 14.98 3.58
CA SER A 119 5.23 13.87 4.32
C SER A 119 4.41 13.47 5.54
N LEU A 120 4.30 12.16 5.75
CA LEU A 120 3.73 11.54 6.94
C LEU A 120 4.83 10.75 7.64
N SER A 121 5.00 10.90 8.95
CA SER A 121 6.01 10.16 9.70
C SER A 121 5.56 9.78 11.10
N ALA A 122 6.09 8.70 11.65
CA ALA A 122 5.94 8.34 13.05
C ALA A 122 7.13 7.48 13.52
N ASP A 123 7.29 7.40 14.84
CA ASP A 123 8.24 6.50 15.48
C ASP A 123 7.53 5.18 15.79
N PHE A 124 8.08 4.07 15.29
CA PHE A 124 7.52 2.73 15.44
C PHE A 124 8.42 1.84 16.30
N VAL A 125 7.77 1.03 17.14
CA VAL A 125 8.40 -0.06 17.87
C VAL A 125 7.68 -1.35 17.50
N ALA A 126 8.41 -2.27 16.87
CA ALA A 126 7.90 -3.56 16.40
C ALA A 126 8.17 -4.69 17.40
N GLU A 127 7.26 -5.66 17.46
CA GLU A 127 7.49 -6.94 18.14
C GLU A 127 8.26 -7.93 17.26
N GLY A 128 8.04 -7.90 15.94
CA GLY A 128 8.74 -8.73 14.96
C GLY A 128 10.06 -8.13 14.49
N SER A 129 10.88 -8.95 13.82
CA SER A 129 12.18 -8.55 13.25
C SER A 129 12.11 -7.91 11.86
N ASN A 130 10.91 -7.76 11.30
CA ASN A 130 10.67 -7.22 9.98
C ASN A 130 9.44 -6.31 10.01
N ILE A 131 9.50 -5.17 9.31
CA ILE A 131 8.36 -4.29 9.06
C ILE A 131 8.10 -4.29 7.55
N SER A 132 6.83 -4.46 7.15
CA SER A 132 6.43 -4.31 5.76
C SER A 132 5.12 -3.54 5.60
N PHE A 133 4.91 -2.97 4.42
CA PHE A 133 3.70 -2.26 4.03
C PHE A 133 3.53 -2.22 2.51
N SER A 134 2.31 -1.95 2.04
CA SER A 134 2.00 -1.83 0.61
C SER A 134 1.72 -0.39 0.21
N TYR A 135 2.27 0.01 -0.94
CA TYR A 135 2.12 1.36 -1.46
C TYR A 135 2.07 1.40 -2.99
N LEU A 136 1.58 2.53 -3.52
CA LEU A 136 1.53 2.81 -4.95
C LEU A 136 1.97 4.24 -5.22
N PHE A 137 2.56 4.44 -6.40
CA PHE A 137 2.84 5.76 -6.96
C PHE A 137 1.94 5.97 -8.17
N ALA A 138 1.23 7.10 -8.23
CA ALA A 138 0.38 7.52 -9.34
C ALA A 138 0.77 8.94 -9.77
N SER A 139 0.67 9.25 -11.06
CA SER A 139 1.15 10.55 -11.58
C SER A 139 0.46 10.98 -12.86
N GLU A 140 0.33 12.29 -13.02
CA GLU A 140 -0.01 12.95 -14.29
C GLU A 140 1.14 12.95 -15.30
N ASP A 141 2.40 12.67 -14.89
CA ASP A 141 3.57 12.63 -15.79
C ASP A 141 3.43 11.58 -16.91
N TYR A 142 2.70 10.50 -16.64
CA TYR A 142 2.58 9.42 -17.59
C TYR A 142 1.76 9.84 -18.82
N SER A 143 2.07 9.39 -20.04
CA SER A 143 3.38 8.95 -20.52
C SER A 143 4.22 10.12 -21.09
N ALA A 144 3.64 11.32 -21.15
CA ALA A 144 4.18 12.48 -21.87
C ALA A 144 5.47 13.06 -21.26
N TYR A 145 5.73 12.79 -19.98
CA TYR A 145 6.89 13.31 -19.22
C TYR A 145 7.87 12.22 -18.79
N VAL A 146 7.70 10.99 -19.28
CA VAL A 146 8.68 9.91 -19.09
C VAL A 146 10.03 10.30 -19.72
N CYS A 147 11.10 10.06 -18.98
CA CYS A 147 12.48 10.50 -19.24
C CYS A 147 12.68 12.02 -19.28
N SER A 148 11.78 12.80 -18.67
CA SER A 148 11.95 14.24 -18.50
C SER A 148 12.79 14.57 -17.24
N PRO A 149 13.37 15.77 -17.13
CA PRO A 149 14.00 16.24 -15.90
C PRO A 149 13.00 16.73 -14.85
N PHE A 150 11.69 16.52 -15.08
CA PHE A 150 10.59 16.99 -14.23
C PHE A 150 9.87 15.84 -13.53
N SER A 151 10.46 14.64 -13.52
CA SER A 151 9.85 13.49 -12.86
C SER A 151 9.70 13.78 -11.38
N ASP A 152 8.48 13.61 -10.89
CA ASP A 152 8.19 13.65 -9.46
C ASP A 152 8.89 12.51 -8.73
N VAL A 153 9.11 12.71 -7.43
CA VAL A 153 9.87 11.78 -6.60
C VAL A 153 9.15 11.49 -5.30
N MET A 154 9.15 10.21 -4.93
CA MET A 154 8.77 9.74 -3.61
C MET A 154 9.91 8.96 -2.96
N ALA A 155 9.88 8.89 -1.64
CA ALA A 155 10.76 8.04 -0.84
C ALA A 155 10.04 7.56 0.42
N VAL A 156 10.57 6.47 0.98
CA VAL A 156 10.26 6.06 2.34
C VAL A 156 11.56 6.00 3.11
N PHE A 157 11.79 7.00 3.95
CA PHE A 157 12.99 7.08 4.77
C PHE A 157 12.81 6.35 6.09
N VAL A 158 13.83 5.57 6.45
CA VAL A 158 13.94 4.89 7.75
C VAL A 158 15.15 5.44 8.49
N ASP A 159 14.95 5.82 9.75
CA ASP A 159 16.01 6.23 10.67
C ASP A 159 15.94 5.42 11.97
N GLY A 160 17.09 4.90 12.42
CA GLY A 160 17.19 4.06 13.62
C GLY A 160 17.93 2.75 13.35
N GLY A 161 18.53 2.18 14.41
CA GLY A 161 19.33 0.96 14.29
C GLY A 161 20.55 1.15 13.38
N GLU A 162 20.55 0.45 12.24
CA GLU A 162 21.59 0.57 11.20
C GLU A 162 21.26 1.58 10.09
N TYR A 163 20.02 2.09 10.06
CA TYR A 163 19.56 3.05 9.07
C TYR A 163 19.88 4.48 9.55
N ASP A 164 20.43 5.29 8.65
CA ASP A 164 20.71 6.72 8.82
C ASP A 164 19.97 7.43 7.67
N ASN A 165 18.71 7.81 7.92
CA ASN A 165 17.78 8.38 6.94
C ASN A 165 17.80 7.66 5.57
N GLN A 166 17.70 6.33 5.56
CA GLN A 166 17.85 5.52 4.35
C GLN A 166 16.51 5.37 3.62
N ASN A 167 16.47 5.64 2.30
CA ASN A 167 15.31 5.30 1.47
C ASN A 167 15.21 3.78 1.24
N ILE A 168 14.04 3.20 1.52
CA ILE A 168 13.74 1.77 1.29
C ILE A 168 12.72 1.54 0.16
N ALA A 169 12.11 2.59 -0.38
CA ALA A 169 11.18 2.49 -1.51
C ALA A 169 11.94 2.53 -2.84
N LEU A 170 12.21 1.34 -3.39
CA LEU A 170 12.95 1.14 -4.63
C LEU A 170 12.15 0.27 -5.61
N VAL A 171 12.46 0.38 -6.90
CA VAL A 171 11.89 -0.53 -7.90
C VAL A 171 12.34 -1.96 -7.59
N PRO A 172 11.42 -2.94 -7.47
CA PRO A 172 11.75 -4.25 -6.93
C PRO A 172 12.91 -4.95 -7.66
N GLY A 173 13.89 -5.39 -6.88
CA GLY A 173 15.08 -6.08 -7.39
C GLY A 173 16.15 -5.17 -8.00
N THR A 174 16.06 -3.86 -7.80
CA THR A 174 17.01 -2.86 -8.31
C THR A 174 17.35 -1.80 -7.24
N ASP A 175 18.31 -0.93 -7.56
CA ASP A 175 18.62 0.28 -6.77
C ASP A 175 17.96 1.55 -7.34
N LEU A 176 17.01 1.41 -8.27
CA LEU A 176 16.32 2.54 -8.90
C LEU A 176 15.22 3.07 -7.98
N LEU A 177 15.07 4.40 -7.92
CA LEU A 177 13.97 5.07 -7.22
C LEU A 177 12.62 4.77 -7.88
N VAL A 178 11.52 4.86 -7.15
CA VAL A 178 10.17 4.76 -7.73
C VAL A 178 9.75 6.11 -8.28
N THR A 179 9.76 6.27 -9.60
CA THR A 179 9.35 7.50 -10.30
C THR A 179 8.78 7.17 -11.70
N SER A 180 8.25 8.17 -12.40
CA SER A 180 7.80 8.02 -13.80
C SER A 180 8.96 7.68 -14.77
N ASN A 181 10.19 8.07 -14.43
CA ASN A 181 11.39 7.75 -15.21
C ASN A 181 11.92 6.32 -14.99
N THR A 182 11.41 5.58 -14.01
CA THR A 182 11.91 4.23 -13.69
C THR A 182 10.86 3.14 -13.78
N ILE A 183 9.57 3.46 -13.63
CA ILE A 183 8.45 2.54 -13.83
C ILE A 183 7.49 3.17 -14.86
N ASN A 184 7.59 2.75 -16.12
CA ASN A 184 6.80 3.31 -17.22
C ASN A 184 6.50 2.24 -18.28
N SER A 185 5.95 2.62 -19.43
CA SER A 185 5.61 1.71 -20.53
C SER A 185 6.81 0.98 -21.17
N GLY A 186 8.05 1.37 -20.83
CA GLY A 186 9.28 0.89 -21.43
C GLY A 186 9.56 1.47 -22.82
N SER A 187 8.88 2.57 -23.18
CA SER A 187 9.00 3.23 -24.47
C SER A 187 8.80 4.74 -24.34
N ILE A 188 9.48 5.51 -25.19
CA ILE A 188 9.33 6.96 -25.34
C ILE A 188 8.65 7.36 -26.66
N GLU A 189 8.06 6.40 -27.40
CA GLU A 189 7.60 6.58 -28.79
C GLU A 189 6.58 7.71 -28.99
N ASP A 190 5.90 8.16 -27.92
CA ASP A 190 4.84 9.16 -27.95
C ASP A 190 5.16 10.45 -27.15
N ASN A 191 6.42 10.70 -26.76
CA ASN A 191 6.80 11.91 -26.03
C ASN A 191 7.94 12.72 -26.69
N ILE A 192 8.23 13.91 -26.14
CA ILE A 192 9.22 14.86 -26.68
C ILE A 192 10.63 14.66 -26.09
N TRP A 193 10.79 13.70 -25.19
CA TRP A 193 12.00 13.44 -24.43
C TRP A 193 12.84 12.33 -25.07
N SER A 194 13.98 12.02 -24.47
CA SER A 194 14.92 11.02 -24.97
C SER A 194 15.17 9.95 -23.92
N GLU A 195 15.45 8.72 -24.34
CA GLU A 195 15.80 7.60 -23.44
C GLU A 195 16.99 7.94 -22.52
N GLU A 196 17.91 8.81 -22.97
CA GLU A 196 19.04 9.31 -22.18
C GLU A 196 18.63 10.12 -20.94
N GLY A 197 17.36 10.57 -20.86
CA GLY A 197 16.83 11.27 -19.70
C GLY A 197 16.35 10.32 -18.59
N CYS A 198 16.15 9.04 -18.90
CA CYS A 198 15.92 8.02 -17.88
C CYS A 198 17.26 7.48 -17.35
N PRO A 199 17.32 7.05 -16.07
CA PRO A 199 18.49 6.34 -15.56
C PRO A 199 18.69 5.01 -16.30
N GLU A 200 19.90 4.45 -16.21
CA GLU A 200 20.19 3.11 -16.76
C GLU A 200 19.23 2.08 -16.16
N GLY A 201 18.52 1.33 -17.01
CA GLY A 201 17.48 0.38 -16.59
C GLY A 201 16.09 1.01 -16.35
N GLY A 202 15.92 2.32 -16.50
CA GLY A 202 14.64 3.02 -16.24
C GLY A 202 13.50 2.66 -17.19
N LEU A 203 13.78 2.05 -18.33
CA LEU A 203 12.78 1.56 -19.30
C LEU A 203 12.51 0.05 -19.17
N ASP A 204 13.18 -0.66 -18.26
CA ASP A 204 13.10 -2.12 -18.16
C ASP A 204 11.97 -2.61 -17.23
N ASN A 205 11.31 -1.71 -16.50
CA ASN A 205 10.43 -2.05 -15.38
C ASN A 205 8.92 -1.94 -15.71
N SER A 206 8.56 -2.10 -16.99
CA SER A 206 7.16 -1.97 -17.44
C SER A 206 6.19 -2.99 -16.84
N ALA A 207 6.70 -4.08 -16.26
CA ALA A 207 5.90 -5.03 -15.50
C ALA A 207 5.24 -4.42 -14.24
N TYR A 208 5.78 -3.31 -13.73
CA TYR A 208 5.24 -2.62 -12.56
C TYR A 208 4.35 -1.42 -12.94
N TYR A 209 4.22 -1.08 -14.23
CA TYR A 209 3.45 0.07 -14.70
C TYR A 209 2.04 -0.33 -15.15
N VAL A 210 1.08 0.52 -14.86
CA VAL A 210 -0.31 0.43 -15.34
C VAL A 210 -0.73 1.78 -15.92
N ASP A 211 -1.09 1.75 -17.19
CA ASP A 211 -1.67 2.88 -17.92
C ASP A 211 -3.11 3.16 -17.45
N ASN A 212 -3.47 4.43 -17.33
CA ASN A 212 -4.80 4.90 -16.96
C ASN A 212 -5.30 6.02 -17.91
N GLU A 213 -4.74 6.17 -19.11
CA GLU A 213 -5.27 7.14 -20.08
C GLU A 213 -6.76 6.88 -20.37
N GLY A 214 -7.62 7.86 -20.09
CA GLY A 214 -9.07 7.74 -20.25
C GLY A 214 -9.75 6.81 -19.24
N GLY A 215 -9.06 6.45 -18.16
CA GLY A 215 -9.58 5.63 -17.06
C GLY A 215 -10.77 6.27 -16.34
N LEU A 216 -11.61 5.44 -15.72
CA LEU A 216 -12.84 5.91 -15.07
C LEU A 216 -12.72 6.08 -13.55
N ASN A 217 -11.70 5.46 -12.93
CA ASN A 217 -11.60 5.33 -11.48
C ASN A 217 -10.88 6.51 -10.83
N HIS A 218 -9.70 6.87 -11.32
CA HIS A 218 -8.85 7.94 -10.80
C HIS A 218 -8.40 8.88 -11.93
N GLU A 219 -7.94 10.08 -11.57
CA GLU A 219 -7.55 11.13 -12.51
C GLU A 219 -6.13 10.92 -13.09
N TYR A 220 -5.18 10.41 -12.31
CA TYR A 220 -3.78 10.24 -12.76
C TYR A 220 -3.63 9.45 -14.07
N ASN A 221 -2.73 9.89 -14.95
CA ASN A 221 -2.49 9.27 -16.26
C ASN A 221 -1.88 7.87 -16.20
N GLY A 222 -1.19 7.54 -15.11
CA GLY A 222 -0.68 6.20 -14.89
C GLY A 222 -0.29 5.98 -13.44
N ARG A 223 -0.01 4.72 -13.10
CA ARG A 223 0.41 4.33 -11.76
C ARG A 223 1.28 3.09 -11.78
N THR A 224 1.85 2.77 -10.62
CA THR A 224 2.46 1.46 -10.39
C THR A 224 1.39 0.41 -10.08
N ILE A 225 1.76 -0.87 -10.13
CA ILE A 225 1.08 -1.92 -9.35
C ILE A 225 1.32 -1.68 -7.84
N SER A 226 0.66 -2.46 -6.97
CA SER A 226 1.01 -2.47 -5.54
C SER A 226 2.46 -2.93 -5.38
N LEU A 227 3.27 -2.06 -4.77
CA LEU A 227 4.66 -2.32 -4.39
C LEU A 227 4.74 -2.54 -2.89
N GLU A 228 5.78 -3.24 -2.45
CA GLU A 228 6.01 -3.54 -1.05
C GLU A 228 7.26 -2.82 -0.56
N GLY A 229 7.13 -2.08 0.54
CA GLY A 229 8.27 -1.59 1.31
C GLY A 229 8.52 -2.55 2.45
N GLU A 230 9.76 -3.02 2.59
CA GLU A 230 10.16 -3.99 3.61
C GLU A 230 11.56 -3.65 4.14
N PHE A 231 11.75 -3.75 5.45
CA PHE A 231 13.06 -3.60 6.07
C PHE A 231 13.14 -4.33 7.42
N THR A 232 14.35 -4.79 7.76
CA THR A 232 14.60 -5.51 9.00
C THR A 232 14.79 -4.56 10.17
N VAL A 233 14.30 -4.94 11.34
CA VAL A 233 14.40 -4.18 12.59
C VAL A 233 14.84 -5.07 13.73
N THR A 234 15.44 -4.48 14.77
CA THR A 234 15.61 -5.13 16.06
C THR A 234 14.31 -5.01 16.85
N PRO A 235 13.65 -6.12 17.24
CA PRO A 235 12.45 -6.09 18.06
C PRO A 235 12.63 -5.22 19.32
N GLY A 236 11.66 -4.34 19.58
CA GLY A 236 11.67 -3.45 20.74
C GLY A 236 12.55 -2.18 20.59
N GLU A 237 13.28 -2.02 19.48
CA GLU A 237 13.95 -0.75 19.16
C GLU A 237 12.99 0.19 18.40
N SER A 238 13.29 1.49 18.47
CA SER A 238 12.48 2.54 17.84
C SER A 238 13.07 2.91 16.48
N TYR A 239 12.21 2.99 15.47
CA TYR A 239 12.55 3.40 14.11
C TYR A 239 11.60 4.51 13.66
N THR A 240 12.12 5.62 13.17
CA THR A 240 11.31 6.66 12.54
C THR A 240 11.12 6.28 11.08
N ILE A 241 9.87 6.15 10.64
CA ILE A 241 9.52 5.92 9.23
C ILE A 241 8.85 7.19 8.71
N ARG A 242 9.30 7.70 7.56
CA ARG A 242 8.73 8.87 6.89
C ARG A 242 8.44 8.57 5.42
N TRP A 243 7.16 8.60 5.06
CA TRP A 243 6.68 8.57 3.68
C TRP A 243 6.61 9.99 3.15
N VAL A 244 7.24 10.26 2.02
CA VAL A 244 7.30 11.60 1.44
C VAL A 244 7.19 11.54 -0.08
N ILE A 245 6.51 12.53 -0.66
CA ILE A 245 6.40 12.76 -2.10
C ILE A 245 6.46 14.26 -2.37
N ALA A 246 7.07 14.65 -3.49
CA ALA A 246 7.21 16.03 -3.91
C ALA A 246 7.26 16.15 -5.44
N ASP A 247 6.84 17.30 -5.96
CA ASP A 247 6.99 17.60 -7.38
C ASP A 247 8.46 17.76 -7.73
N GLY A 248 8.86 17.23 -8.87
CA GLY A 248 10.23 17.25 -9.33
C GLY A 248 10.50 18.39 -10.32
N GLY A 249 11.36 19.34 -9.97
CA GLY A 249 11.87 20.35 -10.91
C GLY A 249 10.87 21.44 -11.34
N ASP A 250 9.62 21.08 -11.61
CA ASP A 250 8.48 22.00 -11.68
C ASP A 250 7.37 21.61 -10.68
N ALA A 251 6.16 22.13 -10.84
CA ALA A 251 5.02 21.88 -9.96
C ALA A 251 3.72 21.83 -10.79
N LEU A 252 3.81 21.37 -12.05
CA LEU A 252 2.72 21.49 -13.03
C LEU A 252 1.95 20.19 -13.28
N PHE A 253 2.46 19.08 -12.76
CA PHE A 253 1.89 17.75 -12.89
C PHE A 253 1.90 17.13 -11.51
N ASP A 254 0.71 16.79 -11.00
CA ASP A 254 0.62 16.28 -9.64
C ASP A 254 0.84 14.76 -9.62
N SER A 255 1.41 14.29 -8.52
CA SER A 255 1.57 12.87 -8.21
C SER A 255 1.03 12.54 -6.83
N ALA A 256 0.73 11.26 -6.62
CA ALA A 256 0.30 10.74 -5.34
C ALA A 256 1.03 9.48 -4.91
N LEU A 257 1.28 9.43 -3.61
CA LEU A 257 1.64 8.24 -2.86
C LEU A 257 0.40 7.72 -2.14
N LEU A 258 -0.01 6.50 -2.47
CA LEU A 258 -1.14 5.82 -1.85
C LEU A 258 -0.64 4.68 -0.98
N LEU A 259 -1.01 4.69 0.30
CA LEU A 259 -0.60 3.72 1.32
C LEU A 259 -1.80 2.87 1.72
N GLU A 260 -1.72 1.55 1.55
CA GLU A 260 -2.85 0.65 1.74
C GLU A 260 -3.22 0.46 3.22
N ALA A 261 -4.48 0.69 3.57
CA ALA A 261 -4.98 0.54 4.94
C ALA A 261 -4.68 -0.87 5.51
N GLY A 262 -4.19 -0.92 6.74
CA GLY A 262 -3.86 -2.16 7.44
C GLY A 262 -2.68 -2.95 6.88
N SER A 263 -1.96 -2.43 5.88
CA SER A 263 -0.79 -3.15 5.32
C SER A 263 0.48 -2.96 6.15
N LEU A 264 0.60 -1.86 6.92
CA LEU A 264 1.77 -1.62 7.76
C LEU A 264 1.79 -2.57 8.95
N SER A 265 2.64 -3.59 8.89
CA SER A 265 2.67 -4.69 9.87
C SER A 265 4.10 -5.10 10.22
N SER A 266 4.28 -5.74 11.38
CA SER A 266 5.54 -6.42 11.70
C SER A 266 5.41 -7.94 11.63
N SER A 267 6.48 -8.61 11.26
CA SER A 267 6.55 -10.07 11.23
C SER A 267 7.90 -10.54 11.74
N ASP A 268 7.95 -11.76 12.26
CA ASP A 268 9.22 -12.42 12.49
C ASP A 268 9.72 -12.98 11.16
N SER A 269 10.96 -12.63 10.81
CA SER A 269 11.53 -12.93 9.50
C SER A 269 11.65 -14.43 9.22
N GLU A 270 11.60 -15.31 10.23
CA GLU A 270 11.29 -16.74 10.05
C GLU A 270 10.73 -17.31 11.35
N CYS A 271 9.63 -18.07 11.27
CA CYS A 271 9.32 -19.02 12.32
C CYS A 271 10.36 -20.14 12.25
N THR A 272 11.48 -19.99 12.97
CA THR A 272 12.55 -21.02 13.04
C THR A 272 12.10 -22.31 13.73
N ALA A 273 10.88 -22.31 14.30
CA ALA A 273 10.28 -23.48 14.88
C ALA A 273 9.62 -24.34 13.79
N VAL A 274 10.25 -25.45 13.45
CA VAL A 274 9.59 -26.53 12.71
C VAL A 274 8.66 -27.25 13.68
N GLY A 275 7.34 -27.18 13.48
CA GLY A 275 6.35 -27.67 14.45
C GLY A 275 6.32 -29.20 14.70
N GLY A 276 7.17 -29.97 14.03
CA GLY A 276 7.24 -31.44 14.15
C GLY A 276 5.93 -32.16 13.84
N GLU A 277 5.90 -33.47 14.07
CA GLU A 277 4.69 -34.29 14.09
C GLU A 277 4.28 -34.58 15.53
N LEU A 278 3.04 -34.25 15.89
CA LEU A 278 2.47 -34.59 17.20
C LEU A 278 1.80 -35.96 17.12
N THR A 279 2.33 -36.92 17.86
CA THR A 279 1.73 -38.26 17.98
C THR A 279 1.29 -38.55 19.40
N VAL A 280 0.19 -39.29 19.49
CA VAL A 280 -0.32 -39.90 20.74
C VAL A 280 -0.13 -41.40 20.60
N ASP A 281 0.37 -42.05 21.64
CA ASP A 281 0.57 -43.50 21.68
C ASP A 281 -0.79 -44.24 21.73
N GLY A 282 -1.44 -44.34 20.57
CA GLY A 282 -2.71 -45.04 20.39
C GLY A 282 -3.94 -44.35 21.01
N PRO A 283 -5.15 -44.91 20.80
CA PRO A 283 -6.36 -44.40 21.40
C PRO A 283 -6.33 -44.60 22.93
N THR A 284 -6.23 -43.50 23.68
CA THR A 284 -6.36 -43.52 25.14
C THR A 284 -7.81 -43.23 25.51
N THR A 285 -8.46 -44.12 26.24
CA THR A 285 -9.83 -43.87 26.75
C THR A 285 -9.71 -43.02 28.00
N VAL A 286 -10.33 -41.84 27.99
CA VAL A 286 -10.41 -40.94 29.15
C VAL A 286 -11.76 -41.14 29.82
N CYS A 287 -11.76 -41.58 31.08
CA CYS A 287 -12.95 -41.92 31.83
C CYS A 287 -13.29 -40.81 32.83
N LYS A 288 -14.28 -39.99 32.49
CA LYS A 288 -14.72 -38.93 33.39
C LYS A 288 -15.25 -39.50 34.71
N SER A 289 -14.64 -39.05 35.82
CA SER A 289 -15.12 -39.26 37.20
C SER A 289 -15.07 -40.69 37.74
N ASP A 290 -14.22 -41.55 37.21
CA ASP A 290 -13.96 -42.87 37.81
C ASP A 290 -13.00 -42.80 39.02
N GLY A 291 -12.37 -41.65 39.24
CA GLY A 291 -11.43 -41.42 40.34
C GLY A 291 -10.05 -42.02 40.09
N ILE A 292 -9.76 -42.42 38.85
CA ILE A 292 -8.48 -42.93 38.39
C ILE A 292 -7.83 -41.84 37.51
N ASP A 293 -6.53 -41.63 37.65
CA ASP A 293 -5.81 -40.68 36.79
C ASP A 293 -5.64 -41.26 35.38
N ASP A 294 -6.23 -40.58 34.39
CA ASP A 294 -6.02 -40.87 32.97
C ASP A 294 -4.74 -40.17 32.49
N SER A 295 -3.67 -40.93 32.28
CA SER A 295 -2.41 -40.41 31.74
C SER A 295 -2.26 -40.77 30.26
N PHE A 296 -1.75 -39.82 29.47
CA PHE A 296 -1.34 -40.05 28.09
C PHE A 296 0.05 -39.43 27.88
N THR A 297 0.77 -39.97 26.91
CA THR A 297 2.08 -39.44 26.50
C THR A 297 1.91 -38.73 25.16
N LEU A 298 2.37 -37.49 25.09
CA LEU A 298 2.53 -36.76 23.84
C LEU A 298 3.99 -36.87 23.42
N GLN A 299 4.20 -37.25 22.16
CA GLN A 299 5.52 -37.19 21.54
C GLN A 299 5.49 -36.17 20.42
N VAL A 300 6.49 -35.29 20.42
CA VAL A 300 6.75 -34.38 19.31
C VAL A 300 8.04 -34.85 18.68
N GLU A 301 7.97 -35.29 17.43
CA GLU A 301 9.14 -35.70 16.65
C GLU A 301 9.43 -34.70 15.54
N GLY A 302 10.71 -34.48 15.24
CA GLY A 302 11.13 -33.60 14.14
C GLY A 302 10.95 -32.11 14.41
N ALA A 303 10.67 -31.71 15.65
CA ALA A 303 10.62 -30.30 16.02
C ALA A 303 12.02 -29.73 16.27
N GLU A 304 12.23 -28.49 15.82
CA GLU A 304 13.45 -27.72 16.03
C GLU A 304 13.09 -26.40 16.74
N GLY A 305 13.95 -25.90 17.64
CA GLY A 305 13.70 -24.69 18.43
C GLY A 305 12.90 -24.89 19.74
N GLU A 306 12.57 -23.78 20.40
CA GLU A 306 11.71 -23.80 21.60
C GLU A 306 10.24 -23.99 21.21
N ASN A 307 9.72 -25.20 21.42
CA ASN A 307 8.35 -25.58 21.08
C ASN A 307 7.49 -25.73 22.34
N GLN A 308 6.25 -25.26 22.29
CA GLN A 308 5.26 -25.44 23.37
C GLN A 308 4.07 -26.25 22.88
N VAL A 309 3.60 -27.20 23.70
CA VAL A 309 2.43 -28.03 23.40
C VAL A 309 1.37 -27.79 24.46
N PHE A 310 0.17 -27.42 24.03
CA PHE A 310 -0.98 -27.19 24.90
C PHE A 310 -2.02 -28.29 24.71
N VAL A 311 -2.51 -28.85 25.81
CA VAL A 311 -3.64 -29.77 25.81
C VAL A 311 -4.90 -29.00 26.19
N ALA A 312 -5.85 -28.91 25.26
CA ALA A 312 -7.18 -28.39 25.54
C ALA A 312 -8.18 -29.54 25.73
N THR A 313 -8.83 -29.61 26.90
CA THR A 313 -9.95 -30.53 27.15
C THR A 313 -11.27 -29.78 27.02
N PHE A 314 -12.18 -30.27 26.18
CA PHE A 314 -13.52 -29.69 26.04
C PHE A 314 -14.52 -30.42 26.96
N LEU A 315 -15.36 -29.66 27.67
CA LEU A 315 -16.31 -30.21 28.64
C LEU A 315 -17.51 -30.95 28.01
N ASN A 316 -17.66 -30.91 26.69
CA ASN A 316 -18.80 -31.45 25.93
C ASN A 316 -18.39 -32.46 24.85
N GLY A 317 -17.59 -33.45 25.24
CA GLY A 317 -17.37 -34.71 24.51
C GLY A 317 -17.56 -35.87 25.46
#